data_AF-A0A9X8HLQ5-F1
#
_entry.id   AF-A0A9X8HLQ5-F1
#
_cell.length_a   1.000
_cell.length_b   1.000
_cell.length_c   1.000
_cell.angle_alpha   90.00
_cell.angle_beta   90.00
_cell.angle_gamma   90.00
#
_symmetry.space_group_name_H-M   'P 1'
#
loop_
_entity.id
_entity.type
_entity.pdbx_description
1 polymer ?
#
loop_
_entity_poly.entity_id
_entity_poly.type
_entity_poly.pdbx_seq_one_letter_code
_entity_poly.pdbx_strand_id
1 'polypeptide(L)'
;MDQATLTTLLTKLRNCDLEGAAADLQAQAVALAARGEEALSDFLARYAFRSLQGKHSPDKTSPALAQALHDSEQHLQRLHDERKALLDDIHTYFLEFEKIAVNLTPALIEPATFSEQNRDNLPFIEDYLSGRREVVDDLNLQSVLKKQIKFYLNLNLHDERPTLQVSYRKTHIQPGKSWRFVELSQQAGQRSEQLNRLVQLDTECDAVQRQVSRLKWELRCNEDTGNQQVADFQKKLGLFMASVAAQA
;
A
#
# COMPACT_ATOMS: atom_id res chain seq x y z
N MET A 1 29.33 -34.29 8.06
CA MET A 1 28.91 -32.88 7.78
C MET A 1 28.94 -32.11 9.08
N ASP A 2 29.55 -30.92 9.10
CA ASP A 2 29.59 -30.10 10.31
C ASP A 2 28.28 -29.32 10.54
N GLN A 3 28.13 -28.79 11.76
CA GLN A 3 26.92 -28.08 12.18
C GLN A 3 26.70 -26.76 11.40
N ALA A 4 27.77 -26.11 10.95
CA ALA A 4 27.68 -24.86 10.22
C ALA A 4 27.12 -25.10 8.80
N THR A 5 27.63 -26.10 8.09
CA THR A 5 27.11 -26.51 6.77
C THR A 5 25.65 -26.94 6.86
N LEU A 6 25.28 -27.72 7.88
CA LEU A 6 23.89 -28.12 8.11
C LEU A 6 22.99 -26.90 8.32
N THR A 7 23.42 -25.94 9.14
CA THR A 7 22.65 -24.72 9.43
C THR A 7 22.45 -23.87 8.17
N THR A 8 23.48 -23.71 7.36
CA THR A 8 23.40 -22.99 6.07
C THR A 8 22.41 -23.67 5.12
N LEU A 9 22.51 -24.98 4.96
CA LEU A 9 21.60 -25.75 4.12
C LEU A 9 20.15 -25.62 4.57
N LEU A 10 19.87 -25.81 5.86
CA LEU A 10 18.53 -25.69 6.42
C LEU A 10 17.97 -24.27 6.23
N THR A 11 18.83 -23.25 6.28
CA THR A 11 18.43 -21.86 6.00
C THR A 11 18.02 -21.68 4.54
N LYS A 12 18.78 -22.23 3.60
CA LYS A 12 18.43 -22.17 2.17
C LYS A 12 17.13 -22.91 1.86
N LEU A 13 16.96 -24.13 2.40
CA LEU A 13 15.71 -24.88 2.27
C LEU A 13 14.52 -24.11 2.85
N ARG A 14 14.68 -23.53 4.05
CA ARG A 14 13.63 -22.72 4.70
C ARG A 14 13.27 -21.47 3.88
N ASN A 15 14.21 -20.91 3.16
CA ASN A 15 14.03 -19.73 2.31
C ASN A 15 13.58 -20.06 0.87
N CYS A 16 13.26 -21.32 0.59
CA CYS A 16 12.96 -21.83 -0.74
C CYS A 16 14.08 -21.60 -1.77
N ASP A 17 15.32 -21.42 -1.34
CA ASP A 17 16.51 -21.41 -2.20
C ASP A 17 16.93 -22.85 -2.51
N LEU A 18 16.10 -23.54 -3.31
CA LEU A 18 16.30 -24.97 -3.60
C LEU A 18 17.50 -25.22 -4.51
N GLU A 19 17.75 -24.31 -5.45
CA GLU A 19 18.93 -24.39 -6.33
C GLU A 19 20.21 -24.16 -5.53
N GLY A 20 20.25 -23.14 -4.68
CA GLY A 20 21.39 -22.90 -3.79
C GLY A 20 21.61 -24.02 -2.79
N ALA A 21 20.54 -24.64 -2.28
CA ALA A 21 20.62 -25.81 -1.41
C ALA A 21 21.15 -27.05 -2.15
N ALA A 22 20.71 -27.28 -3.39
CA ALA A 22 21.19 -28.38 -4.22
C ALA A 22 22.68 -28.24 -4.55
N ALA A 23 23.12 -27.02 -4.89
CA ALA A 23 24.53 -26.72 -5.15
C ALA A 23 25.41 -26.98 -3.91
N ASP A 24 24.99 -26.54 -2.72
CA ASP A 24 25.71 -26.79 -1.47
C ASP A 24 25.82 -28.27 -1.15
N LEU A 25 24.72 -29.01 -1.31
CA LEU A 25 24.70 -30.46 -1.10
C LEU A 25 25.63 -31.20 -2.05
N GLN A 26 25.66 -30.79 -3.33
CA GLN A 26 26.54 -31.39 -4.32
C GLN A 26 28.02 -31.09 -4.03
N ALA A 27 28.35 -29.85 -3.66
CA ALA A 27 29.71 -29.48 -3.24
C ALA A 27 30.16 -30.29 -2.01
N GLN A 28 29.27 -30.44 -1.02
CA GLN A 28 29.55 -31.22 0.17
C GLN A 28 29.72 -32.71 -0.14
N ALA A 29 28.91 -33.27 -1.04
CA ALA A 29 29.05 -34.64 -1.49
C ALA A 29 30.44 -34.89 -2.11
N VAL A 30 30.90 -34.00 -3.00
CA VAL A 30 32.24 -34.10 -3.62
C VAL A 30 33.35 -34.06 -2.57
N ALA A 31 33.26 -33.13 -1.60
CA ALA A 31 34.25 -33.02 -0.53
C ALA A 31 34.32 -34.26 0.36
N LEU A 32 33.17 -34.89 0.64
CA LEU A 32 33.09 -36.12 1.43
C LEU A 32 33.64 -37.33 0.69
N ALA A 33 33.36 -37.45 -0.61
CA ALA A 33 33.93 -38.50 -1.46
C ALA A 33 35.46 -38.43 -1.45
N ALA A 34 36.04 -37.23 -1.55
CA ALA A 34 37.49 -37.04 -1.48
C ALA A 34 38.12 -37.43 -0.13
N ARG A 35 37.33 -37.51 0.94
CA ARG A 35 37.75 -37.93 2.29
C ARG A 35 37.46 -39.40 2.59
N GLY A 36 36.89 -40.15 1.64
CA GLY A 36 36.50 -41.55 1.81
C GLY A 36 35.16 -41.75 2.52
N GLU A 37 34.36 -40.70 2.75
CA GLU A 37 33.02 -40.78 3.35
C GLU A 37 31.94 -41.07 2.29
N GLU A 38 32.08 -42.18 1.55
CA GLU A 38 31.29 -42.48 0.35
C GLU A 38 29.78 -42.60 0.60
N ALA A 39 29.37 -43.23 1.71
CA ALA A 39 27.95 -43.44 2.02
C ALA A 39 27.19 -42.11 2.25
N LEU A 40 27.81 -41.18 2.99
CA LEU A 40 27.21 -39.85 3.21
C LEU A 40 27.28 -39.00 1.94
N SER A 41 28.37 -39.11 1.17
CA SER A 41 28.50 -38.46 -0.13
C SER A 41 27.36 -38.84 -1.08
N ASP A 42 27.11 -40.14 -1.28
CA ASP A 42 26.06 -40.64 -2.18
C ASP A 42 24.67 -40.21 -1.69
N PHE A 43 24.41 -40.23 -0.38
CA PHE A 43 23.16 -39.72 0.18
C PHE A 43 22.91 -38.25 -0.19
N LEU A 44 23.90 -37.37 0.02
CA LEU A 44 23.75 -35.94 -0.25
C LEU A 44 23.60 -35.67 -1.76
N ALA A 45 24.40 -36.33 -2.60
CA ALA A 45 24.30 -36.20 -4.05
C ALA A 45 22.91 -36.65 -4.57
N ARG A 46 22.39 -37.78 -4.06
CA ARG A 46 21.06 -38.26 -4.42
C ARG A 46 19.95 -37.34 -3.92
N TYR A 47 20.08 -36.79 -2.72
CA TYR A 47 19.09 -35.85 -2.20
C TYR A 47 19.04 -34.58 -3.06
N ALA A 48 20.20 -34.00 -3.39
CA ALA A 48 20.30 -32.83 -4.27
C ALA A 48 19.62 -33.09 -5.63
N PHE A 49 19.97 -34.20 -6.28
CA PHE A 49 19.45 -34.55 -7.61
C PHE A 49 17.95 -34.92 -7.60
N ARG A 50 17.52 -35.78 -6.66
CA ARG A 50 16.15 -36.32 -6.68
C ARG A 50 15.13 -35.45 -5.97
N SER A 51 15.55 -34.74 -4.92
CA SER A 51 14.63 -34.06 -4.01
C SER A 51 14.56 -32.56 -4.25
N LEU A 52 15.57 -31.94 -4.86
CA LEU A 52 15.66 -30.48 -5.05
C LEU A 52 15.71 -30.08 -6.53
N GLN A 53 16.48 -30.78 -7.36
CA GLN A 53 16.63 -30.42 -8.77
C GLN A 53 15.31 -30.57 -9.54
N GLY A 54 14.92 -29.53 -10.29
CA GLY A 54 13.74 -29.55 -11.16
C GLY A 54 12.39 -29.50 -10.45
N LYS A 55 12.35 -29.33 -9.12
CA LYS A 55 11.10 -28.98 -8.43
C LYS A 55 10.85 -27.50 -8.57
N HIS A 56 9.58 -27.14 -8.76
CA HIS A 56 9.11 -25.76 -8.92
C HIS A 56 9.74 -24.89 -7.83
N SER A 57 10.71 -24.06 -8.20
CA SER A 57 11.06 -22.93 -7.36
C SER A 57 9.88 -21.97 -7.46
N PRO A 58 9.36 -21.43 -6.35
CA PRO A 58 8.60 -20.20 -6.44
C PRO A 58 9.45 -19.17 -7.21
N ASP A 59 8.82 -18.34 -8.04
CA ASP A 59 9.49 -17.38 -8.93
C ASP A 59 10.49 -16.46 -8.19
N LYS A 60 10.41 -16.40 -6.86
CA LYS A 60 11.31 -15.69 -5.95
C LYS A 60 11.53 -16.46 -4.64
N THR A 61 12.73 -16.36 -4.08
CA THR A 61 13.07 -16.84 -2.73
C THR A 61 12.35 -16.02 -1.66
N SER A 62 12.17 -16.56 -0.45
CA SER A 62 11.52 -15.84 0.65
C SER A 62 12.14 -14.47 0.94
N PRO A 63 13.48 -14.30 0.98
CA PRO A 63 14.10 -12.98 1.16
C PRO A 63 13.77 -11.99 0.03
N ALA A 64 13.74 -12.44 -1.22
CA ALA A 64 13.38 -11.59 -2.35
C ALA A 64 11.91 -11.17 -2.33
N LEU A 65 11.00 -12.06 -1.90
CA LEU A 65 9.59 -11.74 -1.66
C LEU A 65 9.41 -10.76 -0.50
N ALA A 66 10.12 -10.98 0.61
CA ALA A 66 10.07 -10.10 1.78
C ALA A 66 10.55 -8.69 1.44
N GLN A 67 11.62 -8.55 0.66
CA GLN A 67 12.09 -7.25 0.18
C GLN A 67 11.05 -6.59 -0.74
N ALA A 68 10.52 -7.33 -1.72
CA ALA A 68 9.49 -6.79 -2.61
C ALA A 68 8.21 -6.37 -1.87
N LEU A 69 7.84 -7.12 -0.82
CA LEU A 69 6.71 -6.77 0.06
C LEU A 69 7.00 -5.47 0.81
N HIS A 70 8.17 -5.35 1.41
CA HIS A 70 8.60 -4.14 2.11
C HIS A 70 8.57 -2.91 1.20
N ASP A 71 9.13 -3.03 0.00
CA ASP A 71 9.13 -1.95 -0.99
C ASP A 71 7.71 -1.56 -1.42
N SER A 72 6.82 -2.56 -1.58
CA SER A 72 5.41 -2.33 -1.94
C SER A 72 4.64 -1.64 -0.81
N GLU A 73 4.85 -2.05 0.45
CA GLU A 73 4.23 -1.43 1.61
C GLU A 73 4.72 0.01 1.81
N GLN A 74 6.01 0.27 1.61
CA GLN A 74 6.55 1.63 1.61
C GLN A 74 5.96 2.48 0.48
N HIS A 75 5.78 1.91 -0.72
CA HIS A 75 5.17 2.63 -1.83
C HIS A 75 3.72 2.98 -1.54
N LEU A 76 2.95 2.03 -0.99
CA LEU A 76 1.57 2.25 -0.57
C LEU A 76 1.46 3.38 0.46
N GLN A 77 2.34 3.38 1.47
CA GLN A 77 2.35 4.45 2.47
C GLN A 77 2.62 5.82 1.83
N ARG A 78 3.58 5.90 0.91
CA ARG A 78 3.87 7.15 0.17
C ARG A 78 2.66 7.65 -0.62
N LEU A 79 1.90 6.76 -1.25
CA LEU A 79 0.68 7.12 -1.98
C LEU A 79 -0.41 7.66 -1.03
N HIS A 80 -0.58 7.02 0.13
CA HIS A 80 -1.50 7.50 1.17
C HIS A 80 -1.07 8.88 1.71
N ASP A 81 0.23 9.09 1.94
CA ASP A 81 0.77 10.37 2.40
C ASP A 81 0.56 11.47 1.33
N GLU A 82 0.80 11.18 0.05
CA GLU A 82 0.55 12.10 -1.07
C GLU A 82 -0.94 12.46 -1.17
N ARG A 83 -1.82 11.46 -1.09
CA ARG A 83 -3.28 11.65 -1.09
C ARG A 83 -3.71 12.55 0.05
N LYS A 84 -3.22 12.28 1.27
CA LYS A 84 -3.53 13.08 2.45
C LYS A 84 -3.05 14.52 2.29
N ALA A 85 -1.80 14.72 1.85
CA ALA A 85 -1.24 16.04 1.63
C ALA A 85 -2.06 16.86 0.62
N LEU A 86 -2.53 16.22 -0.46
CA LEU A 86 -3.39 16.87 -1.45
C LEU A 86 -4.73 17.28 -0.85
N LEU A 87 -5.36 16.40 -0.06
CA LEU A 87 -6.62 16.72 0.62
C LEU A 87 -6.45 17.86 1.64
N ASP A 88 -5.36 17.86 2.40
CA ASP A 88 -5.05 18.92 3.38
C ASP A 88 -4.79 20.27 2.70
N ASP A 89 -4.10 20.28 1.56
CA ASP A 89 -3.84 21.48 0.75
C ASP A 89 -5.14 22.05 0.14
N ILE A 90 -6.01 21.18 -0.40
CA ILE A 90 -7.34 21.58 -0.90
C ILE A 90 -8.23 22.09 0.23
N HIS A 91 -8.21 21.44 1.40
CA HIS A 91 -8.95 21.88 2.56
C HIS A 91 -8.46 23.26 3.04
N THR A 92 -7.14 23.46 3.11
CA THR A 92 -6.54 24.76 3.43
C THR A 92 -7.00 25.84 2.46
N TYR A 93 -7.06 25.53 1.16
CA TYR A 93 -7.59 26.44 0.15
C TYR A 93 -9.06 26.82 0.40
N PHE A 94 -9.90 25.88 0.83
CA PHE A 94 -11.27 26.20 1.25
C PHE A 94 -11.32 27.09 2.49
N LEU A 95 -10.49 26.82 3.49
CA LEU A 95 -10.41 27.64 4.70
C LEU A 95 -9.96 29.08 4.40
N GLU A 96 -9.16 29.30 3.36
CA GLU A 96 -8.80 30.65 2.91
C GLU A 96 -10.00 31.42 2.35
N PHE A 97 -10.91 30.76 1.63
CA PHE A 97 -12.18 31.38 1.25
C PHE A 97 -13.07 31.62 2.46
N GLU A 98 -13.10 30.68 3.42
CA GLU A 98 -13.91 30.81 4.63
C GLU A 98 -13.59 32.08 5.42
N LYS A 99 -12.31 32.48 5.47
CA LYS A 99 -11.82 33.68 6.15
C LYS A 99 -12.34 34.99 5.53
N ILE A 100 -12.68 34.97 4.24
CA ILE A 100 -13.10 36.17 3.50
C ILE A 100 -14.59 36.16 3.13
N ALA A 101 -15.34 35.13 3.51
CA ALA A 101 -16.76 35.00 3.19
C ALA A 101 -17.65 35.27 4.41
N VAL A 102 -18.83 35.84 4.18
CA VAL A 102 -19.80 36.25 5.22
C VAL A 102 -20.98 35.28 5.27
N ASN A 103 -21.35 34.88 6.49
CA ASN A 103 -22.62 34.21 6.77
C ASN A 103 -23.74 35.26 6.78
N LEU A 104 -24.57 35.29 5.74
CA LEU A 104 -25.76 36.16 5.73
C LEU A 104 -27.01 35.50 6.32
N THR A 105 -26.97 34.19 6.55
CA THR A 105 -28.13 33.44 7.06
C THR A 105 -27.77 32.68 8.34
N PRO A 106 -27.86 33.33 9.52
CA PRO A 106 -27.50 32.70 10.80
C PRO A 106 -28.32 31.45 11.14
N ALA A 107 -29.52 31.30 10.56
CA ALA A 107 -30.37 30.13 10.75
C ALA A 107 -29.87 28.87 10.00
N LEU A 108 -28.93 29.02 9.07
CA LEU A 108 -28.36 27.96 8.25
C LEU A 108 -26.86 27.84 8.56
N ILE A 109 -26.57 27.38 9.77
CA ILE A 109 -25.19 27.23 10.24
C ILE A 109 -24.54 26.03 9.54
N GLU A 110 -25.31 25.00 9.19
CA GLU A 110 -24.89 23.81 8.47
C GLU A 110 -25.98 23.35 7.49
N PRO A 111 -25.63 22.79 6.31
CA PRO A 111 -26.61 22.12 5.47
C PRO A 111 -27.17 20.91 6.22
N ALA A 112 -28.51 20.82 6.35
CA ALA A 112 -29.17 19.77 7.13
C ALA A 112 -28.99 18.35 6.53
N THR A 113 -28.73 18.25 5.23
CA THR A 113 -28.58 16.98 4.51
C THR A 113 -27.53 17.11 3.42
N PHE A 114 -26.68 16.09 3.29
CA PHE A 114 -25.77 15.99 2.16
C PHE A 114 -26.56 15.83 0.87
N SER A 115 -26.13 16.53 -0.16
CA SER A 115 -26.58 16.32 -1.53
C SER A 115 -25.42 16.69 -2.43
N GLU A 116 -25.08 15.82 -3.36
CA GLU A 116 -24.09 16.16 -4.38
C GLU A 116 -24.51 17.39 -5.22
N GLN A 117 -25.80 17.75 -5.23
CA GLN A 117 -26.30 18.94 -5.91
C GLN A 117 -26.17 20.21 -5.06
N ASN A 118 -25.95 20.07 -3.75
CA ASN A 118 -25.62 21.21 -2.89
C ASN A 118 -24.28 21.78 -3.35
N ARG A 119 -24.20 23.11 -3.37
CA ARG A 119 -22.96 23.80 -3.73
C ARG A 119 -22.04 23.99 -2.51
N ASP A 120 -22.59 24.20 -1.31
CA ASP A 120 -21.82 24.23 -0.07
C ASP A 120 -21.88 22.88 0.66
N ASN A 121 -20.79 22.11 0.57
CA ASN A 121 -20.60 20.82 1.21
C ASN A 121 -19.44 20.82 2.22
N LEU A 122 -18.89 22.00 2.59
CA LEU A 122 -17.70 22.06 3.45
C LEU A 122 -17.85 21.24 4.76
N PRO A 123 -18.96 21.30 5.51
CA PRO A 123 -19.10 20.50 6.73
C PRO A 123 -19.01 19.00 6.48
N PHE A 124 -19.53 18.51 5.34
CA PHE A 124 -19.43 17.09 4.97
C PHE A 124 -18.02 16.70 4.52
N ILE A 125 -17.29 17.63 3.89
CA ILE A 125 -15.87 17.44 3.55
C ILE A 125 -15.05 17.35 4.85
N GLU A 126 -15.29 18.24 5.82
CA GLU A 126 -14.61 18.21 7.12
C GLU A 126 -14.93 16.94 7.92
N ASP A 127 -16.19 16.48 7.88
CA ASP A 127 -16.58 15.19 8.47
C ASP A 127 -15.81 14.02 7.83
N TYR A 128 -15.68 14.01 6.50
CA TYR A 128 -14.89 13.00 5.78
C TYR A 128 -13.40 13.03 6.19
N LEU A 129 -12.77 14.21 6.18
CA LEU A 129 -11.35 14.38 6.53
C LEU A 129 -11.05 14.00 7.99
N SER A 130 -12.04 14.14 8.88
CA SER A 130 -11.92 13.76 10.29
C SER A 130 -12.38 12.33 10.60
N GLY A 131 -12.85 11.57 9.59
CA GLY A 131 -13.32 10.20 9.74
C GLY A 131 -14.66 10.06 10.48
N ARG A 132 -15.48 11.11 10.51
CA ARG A 132 -16.72 11.18 11.30
C ARG A 132 -17.99 10.78 10.54
N ARG A 133 -18.02 10.76 9.20
CA ARG A 133 -19.20 10.37 8.40
C ARG A 133 -18.89 9.68 7.07
N GLU A 134 -19.88 8.90 6.61
CA GLU A 134 -19.87 8.11 5.36
C GLU A 134 -20.66 8.76 4.19
N VAL A 135 -21.22 9.97 4.34
CA VAL A 135 -22.02 10.58 3.26
C VAL A 135 -21.16 11.10 2.09
N VAL A 136 -19.92 11.46 2.38
CA VAL A 136 -18.86 11.66 1.38
C VAL A 136 -17.98 10.42 1.47
N ASP A 137 -17.65 9.85 0.32
CA ASP A 137 -16.82 8.66 0.19
C ASP A 137 -15.82 8.83 -0.95
N ASP A 138 -14.93 7.86 -1.14
CA ASP A 138 -13.90 7.93 -2.18
C ASP A 138 -14.48 8.00 -3.60
N LEU A 139 -15.71 7.50 -3.81
CA LEU A 139 -16.37 7.51 -5.12
C LEU A 139 -16.88 8.90 -5.49
N ASN A 140 -17.40 9.66 -4.53
CA ASN A 140 -17.99 10.98 -4.77
C ASN A 140 -17.08 12.15 -4.38
N LEU A 141 -15.99 11.92 -3.64
CA LEU A 141 -15.11 12.96 -3.08
C LEU A 141 -14.62 13.96 -4.13
N GLN A 142 -14.10 13.49 -5.25
CA GLN A 142 -13.59 14.39 -6.29
C GLN A 142 -14.68 15.34 -6.83
N SER A 143 -15.88 14.80 -7.06
CA SER A 143 -17.04 15.57 -7.53
C SER A 143 -17.45 16.62 -6.50
N VAL A 144 -17.52 16.23 -5.22
CA VAL A 144 -17.87 17.12 -4.10
C VAL A 144 -16.84 18.25 -3.97
N LEU A 145 -15.53 17.94 -4.00
CA LEU A 145 -14.47 18.94 -3.92
C LEU A 145 -14.51 19.93 -5.10
N LYS A 146 -14.71 19.45 -6.33
CA LYS A 146 -14.86 20.32 -7.53
C LYS A 146 -16.07 21.25 -7.42
N LYS A 147 -17.18 20.75 -6.87
CA LYS A 147 -18.39 21.56 -6.64
C LYS A 147 -18.17 22.60 -5.54
N GLN A 148 -17.42 22.27 -4.50
CA GLN A 148 -17.03 23.21 -3.45
C GLN A 148 -16.17 24.36 -4.01
N ILE A 149 -15.21 24.07 -4.91
CA ILE A 149 -14.46 25.11 -5.62
C ILE A 149 -15.42 26.03 -6.38
N LYS A 150 -16.35 25.46 -7.17
CA LYS A 150 -17.34 26.24 -7.91
C LYS A 150 -18.23 27.07 -7.00
N PHE A 151 -18.59 26.58 -5.82
CA PHE A 151 -19.34 27.34 -4.84
C PHE A 151 -18.60 28.61 -4.42
N TYR A 152 -17.34 28.47 -4.00
CA TYR A 152 -16.55 29.63 -3.59
C TYR A 152 -16.33 30.63 -4.73
N LEU A 153 -16.17 30.16 -5.97
CA LEU A 153 -16.06 31.05 -7.14
C LEU A 153 -17.34 31.85 -7.44
N ASN A 154 -18.49 31.47 -6.87
CA ASN A 154 -19.78 32.16 -7.07
C ASN A 154 -20.20 33.00 -5.85
N LEU A 155 -19.26 33.35 -4.96
CA LEU A 155 -19.53 34.35 -3.93
C LEU A 155 -19.79 35.72 -4.58
N ASN A 156 -20.79 36.44 -4.07
CA ASN A 156 -21.16 37.77 -4.57
C ASN A 156 -20.34 38.85 -3.88
N LEU A 157 -20.22 40.04 -4.49
CA LEU A 157 -19.69 41.20 -3.78
C LEU A 157 -20.62 41.59 -2.62
N HIS A 158 -20.07 42.22 -1.58
CA HIS A 158 -20.79 42.55 -0.35
C HIS A 158 -22.05 43.43 -0.54
N ASP A 159 -22.10 44.17 -1.64
CA ASP A 159 -23.11 45.16 -2.03
C ASP A 159 -24.04 44.65 -3.13
N GLU A 160 -23.81 43.44 -3.65
CA GLU A 160 -24.64 42.82 -4.68
C GLU A 160 -25.76 41.99 -4.07
N ARG A 161 -26.85 41.82 -4.83
CA ARG A 161 -27.86 40.82 -4.46
C ARG A 161 -27.31 39.43 -4.77
N PRO A 162 -27.53 38.43 -3.90
CA PRO A 162 -27.02 37.10 -4.14
C PRO A 162 -27.60 36.52 -5.45
N THR A 163 -26.72 36.12 -6.36
CA THR A 163 -27.10 35.47 -7.63
C THR A 163 -27.68 34.07 -7.43
N LEU A 164 -27.40 33.44 -6.30
CA LEU A 164 -27.88 32.10 -6.00
C LEU A 164 -29.11 32.18 -5.07
N GLN A 165 -30.30 31.85 -5.57
CA GLN A 165 -31.56 31.83 -4.82
C GLN A 165 -31.72 30.63 -3.85
N VAL A 166 -30.61 29.99 -3.46
CA VAL A 166 -30.65 28.82 -2.56
C VAL A 166 -30.07 29.22 -1.22
N SER A 167 -30.59 28.60 -0.16
CA SER A 167 -30.25 28.85 1.24
C SER A 167 -28.82 28.36 1.55
N TYR A 168 -27.81 29.12 1.14
CA TYR A 168 -26.41 28.84 1.49
C TYR A 168 -26.03 29.48 2.81
N ARG A 169 -25.11 28.81 3.53
CA ARG A 169 -24.45 29.34 4.72
C ARG A 169 -23.72 30.64 4.39
N LYS A 170 -22.96 30.65 3.28
CA LYS A 170 -22.19 31.81 2.79
C LYS A 170 -22.58 32.22 1.39
N THR A 171 -22.67 33.52 1.15
CA THR A 171 -23.10 34.07 -0.15
C THR A 171 -22.32 35.31 -0.60
N HIS A 172 -21.59 35.98 0.29
CA HIS A 172 -20.93 37.26 0.00
C HIS A 172 -19.47 37.28 0.47
N ILE A 173 -18.66 38.07 -0.22
CA ILE A 173 -17.29 38.42 0.18
C ILE A 173 -17.35 39.51 1.25
N GLN A 174 -16.47 39.45 2.25
CA GLN A 174 -16.33 40.47 3.28
C GLN A 174 -15.92 41.82 2.68
N PRO A 175 -16.42 42.96 3.20
CA PRO A 175 -15.97 44.27 2.79
C PRO A 175 -14.44 44.41 2.84
N GLY A 176 -13.83 44.93 1.78
CA GLY A 176 -12.38 45.10 1.68
C GLY A 176 -11.57 43.82 1.40
N LYS A 177 -12.22 42.67 1.15
CA LYS A 177 -11.53 41.39 0.84
C LYS A 177 -11.60 40.97 -0.63
N SER A 178 -12.16 41.78 -1.52
CA SER A 178 -12.31 41.47 -2.94
C SER A 178 -10.97 41.12 -3.63
N TRP A 179 -9.87 41.77 -3.24
CA TRP A 179 -8.56 41.44 -3.80
C TRP A 179 -8.11 40.01 -3.43
N ARG A 180 -8.28 39.61 -2.17
CA ARG A 180 -7.97 38.24 -1.72
C ARG A 180 -8.85 37.20 -2.43
N PHE A 181 -10.11 37.53 -2.68
CA PHE A 181 -11.00 36.68 -3.47
C PHE A 181 -10.46 36.46 -4.90
N VAL A 182 -9.99 37.52 -5.57
CA VAL A 182 -9.38 37.41 -6.90
C VAL A 182 -8.15 36.52 -6.88
N GLU A 183 -7.24 36.71 -5.91
CA GLU A 183 -6.04 35.86 -5.75
C GLU A 183 -6.37 34.38 -5.58
N LEU A 184 -7.37 34.06 -4.74
CA LEU A 184 -7.80 32.68 -4.53
C LEU A 184 -8.50 32.11 -5.78
N SER A 185 -9.29 32.92 -6.47
CA SER A 185 -10.01 32.51 -7.68
C SER A 185 -9.06 32.18 -8.83
N GLN A 186 -7.94 32.89 -8.96
CA GLN A 186 -6.90 32.60 -9.95
C GLN A 186 -6.27 31.21 -9.77
N GLN A 187 -6.26 30.67 -8.55
CA GLN A 187 -5.73 29.34 -8.27
C GLN A 187 -6.70 28.21 -8.61
N ALA A 188 -7.99 28.51 -8.82
CA ALA A 188 -9.04 27.48 -8.90
C ALA A 188 -8.87 26.49 -10.06
N GLY A 189 -8.29 26.94 -11.18
CA GLY A 189 -7.95 26.06 -12.31
C GLY A 189 -6.95 24.99 -11.89
N GLN A 190 -5.82 25.41 -11.33
CA GLN A 190 -4.78 24.51 -10.80
C GLN A 190 -5.35 23.60 -9.70
N ARG A 191 -6.15 24.12 -8.76
CA ARG A 191 -6.77 23.30 -7.70
C ARG A 191 -7.69 22.23 -8.29
N SER A 192 -8.48 22.58 -9.30
CA SER A 192 -9.38 21.63 -9.98
C SER A 192 -8.62 20.55 -10.75
N GLU A 193 -7.48 20.89 -11.34
CA GLU A 193 -6.58 19.93 -12.00
C GLU A 193 -5.89 19.00 -11.01
N GLN A 194 -5.43 19.52 -9.86
CA GLN A 194 -4.87 18.71 -8.77
C GLN A 194 -5.87 17.64 -8.30
N LEU A 195 -7.17 17.94 -8.25
CA LEU A 195 -8.18 16.95 -7.90
C LEU A 195 -8.25 15.77 -8.90
N ASN A 196 -7.77 15.90 -10.14
CA ASN A 196 -7.65 14.77 -11.06
C ASN A 196 -6.59 13.75 -10.58
N ARG A 197 -5.58 14.19 -9.82
CA ARG A 197 -4.57 13.31 -9.22
C ARG A 197 -5.17 12.39 -8.16
N LEU A 198 -6.26 12.76 -7.47
CA LEU A 198 -6.92 11.89 -6.48
C LEU A 198 -7.34 10.55 -7.09
N VAL A 199 -8.02 10.56 -8.23
CA VAL A 199 -8.49 9.33 -8.88
C VAL A 199 -7.33 8.44 -9.32
N GLN A 200 -6.23 9.06 -9.77
CA GLN A 200 -5.01 8.33 -10.12
C GLN A 200 -4.38 7.69 -8.88
N LEU A 201 -4.28 8.45 -7.78
CA LEU A 201 -3.75 7.96 -6.50
C LEU A 201 -4.60 6.82 -5.95
N ASP A 202 -5.92 6.91 -6.02
CA ASP A 202 -6.81 5.84 -5.56
C ASP A 202 -6.62 4.56 -6.41
N THR A 203 -6.51 4.71 -7.73
CA THR A 203 -6.23 3.60 -8.65
C THR A 203 -4.86 2.96 -8.39
N GLU A 204 -3.83 3.77 -8.16
CA GLU A 204 -2.48 3.33 -7.81
C GLU A 204 -2.47 2.60 -6.45
N CYS A 205 -3.14 3.16 -5.43
CA CYS A 205 -3.31 2.52 -4.13
C CYS A 205 -3.95 1.14 -4.26
N ASP A 206 -5.05 1.01 -5.01
CA ASP A 206 -5.74 -0.27 -5.23
C ASP A 206 -4.87 -1.29 -5.94
N ALA A 207 -4.05 -0.86 -6.90
CA ALA A 207 -3.12 -1.74 -7.60
C ALA A 207 -2.02 -2.25 -6.65
N VAL A 208 -1.40 -1.34 -5.88
CA VAL A 208 -0.33 -1.69 -4.93
C VAL A 208 -0.88 -2.54 -3.78
N GLN A 209 -2.09 -2.26 -3.28
CA GLN A 209 -2.74 -3.06 -2.23
C GLN A 209 -2.98 -4.50 -2.68
N ARG A 210 -3.40 -4.70 -3.95
CA ARG A 210 -3.51 -6.03 -4.55
C ARG A 210 -2.16 -6.73 -4.65
N GLN A 211 -1.11 -6.00 -5.03
CA GLN A 211 0.25 -6.53 -5.06
C GLN A 211 0.77 -6.92 -3.67
N VAL A 212 0.57 -6.09 -2.65
CA VAL A 212 0.91 -6.39 -1.25
C VAL A 212 0.18 -7.66 -0.79
N SER A 213 -1.11 -7.77 -1.08
CA SER A 213 -1.91 -8.96 -0.72
C SER A 213 -1.39 -10.22 -1.40
N ARG A 214 -1.04 -10.14 -2.68
CA ARG A 214 -0.41 -11.22 -3.44
C ARG A 214 0.93 -11.63 -2.84
N LEU A 215 1.83 -10.69 -2.56
CA LEU A 215 3.15 -10.97 -1.99
C LEU A 215 3.06 -11.59 -0.59
N LYS A 216 2.11 -11.14 0.25
CA LYS A 216 1.82 -11.76 1.55
C LYS A 216 1.33 -13.19 1.42
N TRP A 217 0.59 -13.50 0.37
CA TRP A 217 0.17 -14.88 0.09
C TRP A 217 1.35 -15.73 -0.39
N GLU A 218 2.13 -15.24 -1.37
CA GLU A 218 3.31 -15.95 -1.89
C GLU A 218 4.34 -16.23 -0.79
N LEU A 219 4.60 -15.26 0.09
CA LEU A 219 5.53 -15.44 1.21
C LEU A 219 5.08 -16.54 2.17
N ARG A 220 3.78 -16.59 2.50
CA ARG A 220 3.21 -17.68 3.32
C ARG A 220 3.35 -19.05 2.66
N CYS A 221 3.07 -19.13 1.36
CA CYS A 221 3.28 -20.37 0.62
C CYS A 221 4.75 -20.80 0.62
N ASN A 222 5.69 -19.85 0.53
CA ASN A 222 7.12 -20.13 0.65
C ASN A 222 7.49 -20.61 2.06
N GLU A 223 6.95 -19.99 3.11
CA GLU A 223 7.19 -20.43 4.50
C GLU A 223 6.73 -21.88 4.72
N ASP A 224 5.53 -22.23 4.26
CA ASP A 224 4.99 -23.59 4.35
C ASP A 224 5.87 -24.59 3.57
N THR A 225 6.22 -24.23 2.33
CA THR A 225 7.07 -25.05 1.46
C THR A 225 8.46 -25.24 2.08
N GLY A 226 9.09 -24.16 2.54
CA GLY A 226 10.42 -24.20 3.14
C GLY A 226 10.45 -25.04 4.41
N ASN A 227 9.44 -24.92 5.27
CA ASN A 227 9.27 -25.77 6.46
C ASN A 227 9.13 -27.25 6.08
N GLN A 228 8.37 -27.55 5.03
CA GLN A 228 8.23 -28.91 4.53
C GLN A 228 9.56 -29.47 3.99
N GLN A 229 10.35 -28.68 3.26
CA GLN A 229 11.66 -29.11 2.76
C GLN A 229 12.66 -29.35 3.90
N VAL A 230 12.67 -28.49 4.91
CA VAL A 230 13.49 -28.68 6.12
C VAL A 230 13.12 -29.99 6.82
N ALA A 231 11.83 -30.23 7.04
CA ALA A 231 11.35 -31.44 7.71
C ALA A 231 11.67 -32.71 6.90
N ASP A 232 11.49 -32.69 5.58
CA ASP A 232 11.83 -33.82 4.70
C ASP A 232 13.33 -34.13 4.73
N PHE A 233 14.17 -33.09 4.62
CA PHE A 233 15.62 -33.26 4.69
C PHE A 233 16.06 -33.86 6.02
N GLN A 234 15.61 -33.27 7.14
CA GLN A 234 15.97 -33.74 8.48
C GLN A 234 15.51 -35.17 8.74
N LYS A 235 14.30 -35.53 8.30
CA LYS A 235 13.78 -36.90 8.41
C LYS A 235 14.64 -37.88 7.62
N LYS A 236 14.96 -37.59 6.36
CA LYS A 236 15.78 -38.46 5.52
C LYS A 236 17.21 -38.58 6.03
N LEU A 237 17.80 -37.48 6.51
CA LEU A 237 19.13 -37.48 7.14
C LEU A 237 19.13 -38.33 8.42
N GLY A 238 18.12 -38.19 9.28
CA GLY A 238 17.98 -39.00 10.49
C GLY A 238 17.85 -40.50 10.20
N LEU A 239 17.02 -40.87 9.22
CA LEU A 239 16.89 -42.26 8.77
C LEU A 239 18.20 -42.82 8.22
N PHE A 240 18.93 -42.02 7.41
CA PHE A 240 20.24 -42.39 6.92
C PHE A 240 21.22 -42.65 8.07
N MET A 241 21.34 -41.71 9.01
CA MET A 241 22.23 -41.84 10.16
C MET A 241 21.92 -43.07 11.03
N ALA A 242 20.64 -43.35 11.26
CA ALA A 242 20.21 -44.55 11.98
C ALA A 242 20.60 -45.84 11.25
N SER A 243 20.48 -45.86 9.91
CA SER A 243 20.86 -47.03 9.11
C SER A 243 22.36 -47.29 9.10
N VAL A 244 23.18 -46.24 9.07
CA VAL A 244 24.65 -46.35 9.18
C VAL A 244 25.05 -46.85 10.56
N ALA A 245 24.43 -46.33 11.62
CA ALA A 245 24.70 -46.77 12.99
C ALA A 245 24.32 -48.23 13.25
N ALA A 246 23.29 -48.76 12.58
CA ALA A 246 22.89 -50.16 12.69
C ALA A 246 23.79 -51.13 11.91
N GLN A 247 24.64 -50.62 11.01
CA GLN A 247 25.59 -51.39 10.20
C GLN A 247 27.03 -51.35 10.72
N ALA A 248 27.30 -50.50 11.73
CA ALA A 248 28.58 -50.36 12.42
C ALA A 248 28.64 -51.27 13.66
#